data_AF-A7S4T3-F1
#
_entry.id   AF-A7S4T3-F1
#
_cell.length_a   1.000
_cell.length_b   1.000
_cell.length_c   1.000
_cell.angle_alpha   90.00
_cell.angle_beta   90.00
_cell.angle_gamma   90.00
#
_symmetry.space_group_name_H-M   'P 1'
#
loop_
_entity.id
_entity.type
_entity.pdbx_description
1 polymer ?
#
loop_
_entity_poly.entity_id
_entity_poly.type
_entity_poly.pdbx_seq_one_letter_code
_entity_poly.pdbx_strand_id
1 'polypeptide(L)'
;MMFPVKSIKLRMQDHTSHYINLPLMELAEDKLGISNIPGVTPNLISGTHLFCAIVAAKCMTSGQLGMRRFGVALYELRYQLDILDGVVYRAQANKRNSYASGFGSIGYLVDAFTDFCGGILLALSCALFLSRYPPLKRVKTRIYGDQELGRKSSLMYGEGEVDKFVHLSRRTVMVKMFLVTLQIVLRSALWDYFLRNYHDLLERRNPQIPQFMQEEVLDYRSTWLVMWFWKLSSADAALQFTLLAVLFDKLWMWVQLLNYIGWIQLVIVALISQMHLMEVREYLLGV
;
A
#
# COMPACT_ATOMS: atom_id res chain seq x y z
N MET A 1 -20.68 16.32 -10.63
CA MET A 1 -20.10 14.96 -10.50
C MET A 1 -20.55 14.44 -9.14
N MET A 2 -21.52 13.53 -9.12
CA MET A 2 -22.00 12.92 -7.87
C MET A 2 -21.20 11.64 -7.69
N PHE A 3 -20.21 11.65 -6.79
CA PHE A 3 -19.44 10.44 -6.48
C PHE A 3 -20.43 9.36 -6.05
N PRO A 4 -20.44 8.17 -6.66
CA PRO A 4 -21.27 7.09 -6.20
C PRO A 4 -20.70 6.56 -4.88
N VAL A 5 -21.08 7.21 -3.78
CA VAL A 5 -20.67 6.92 -2.39
C VAL A 5 -21.12 5.50 -1.93
N LYS A 6 -21.79 4.74 -2.79
CA LYS A 6 -22.39 3.44 -2.48
C LYS A 6 -21.57 2.22 -2.91
N SER A 7 -20.50 2.36 -3.71
CA SER A 7 -19.69 1.17 -4.06
C SER A 7 -18.74 0.78 -2.94
N ILE A 8 -18.71 -0.51 -2.61
CA ILE A 8 -17.84 -1.07 -1.56
C ILE A 8 -16.38 -0.85 -1.92
N LYS A 9 -16.03 -1.00 -3.21
CA LYS A 9 -14.67 -0.76 -3.71
C LYS A 9 -14.21 0.65 -3.36
N LEU A 10 -15.02 1.67 -3.65
CA LEU A 10 -14.69 3.06 -3.34
C LEU A 10 -14.59 3.31 -1.83
N ARG A 11 -15.44 2.67 -1.02
CA ARG A 11 -15.39 2.78 0.45
C ARG A 11 -14.17 2.10 1.07
N MET A 12 -13.63 1.05 0.46
CA MET A 12 -12.43 0.34 0.93
C MET A 12 -11.12 0.82 0.29
N GLN A 13 -11.19 1.55 -0.82
CA GLN A 13 -10.03 2.11 -1.52
C GLN A 13 -9.31 3.16 -0.67
N ASP A 14 -7.98 3.24 -0.77
CA ASP A 14 -7.18 4.17 0.03
C ASP A 14 -7.56 5.65 -0.18
N HIS A 15 -7.15 6.50 0.75
CA HIS A 15 -7.53 7.92 0.72
C HIS A 15 -7.02 8.65 -0.51
N THR A 16 -5.77 8.43 -0.91
CA THR A 16 -5.15 9.15 -2.02
C THR A 16 -5.85 8.78 -3.33
N SER A 17 -6.07 7.49 -3.57
CA SER A 17 -6.81 7.05 -4.75
C SER A 17 -8.25 7.57 -4.75
N HIS A 18 -8.97 7.38 -3.65
CA HIS A 18 -10.40 7.68 -3.60
C HIS A 18 -10.68 9.19 -3.75
N TYR A 19 -9.91 10.05 -3.08
CA TYR A 19 -10.21 11.48 -2.98
C TYR A 19 -9.38 12.36 -3.90
N ILE A 20 -8.27 11.86 -4.45
CA ILE A 20 -7.35 12.67 -5.27
C ILE A 20 -7.20 12.07 -6.66
N ASN A 21 -6.61 10.87 -6.76
CA ASN A 21 -6.17 10.35 -8.06
C ASN A 21 -7.34 9.89 -8.94
N LEU A 22 -8.35 9.20 -8.40
CA LEU A 22 -9.53 8.81 -9.17
C LEU A 22 -10.32 10.01 -9.71
N PRO A 23 -10.70 11.01 -8.88
CA PRO A 23 -11.33 12.23 -9.39
C PRO A 23 -10.50 12.93 -10.46
N LEU A 24 -9.18 12.97 -10.29
CA LEU A 24 -8.27 13.62 -11.24
C LEU A 24 -8.26 12.88 -12.59
N MET A 25 -8.22 11.55 -12.58
CA MET A 25 -8.21 10.74 -13.81
C MET A 25 -9.58 10.74 -14.50
N GLU A 26 -10.68 10.72 -13.75
CA GLU A 26 -12.03 10.91 -14.32
C GLU A 26 -12.18 12.29 -14.98
N LEU A 27 -11.67 13.35 -14.33
CA LEU A 27 -11.64 14.69 -14.90
C LEU A 27 -10.75 14.78 -16.15
N ALA A 28 -9.59 14.12 -16.14
CA ALA A 28 -8.69 14.07 -17.29
C ALA A 28 -9.34 13.38 -18.49
N GLU A 29 -10.01 12.25 -18.27
CA GLU A 29 -10.81 11.56 -19.28
C GLU A 29 -11.95 12.45 -19.82
N ASP A 30 -12.72 13.10 -18.94
CA ASP A 30 -13.82 13.97 -19.36
C ASP A 30 -13.37 15.19 -20.19
N LYS A 31 -12.19 15.74 -19.90
CA LYS A 31 -11.66 16.94 -20.56
C LYS A 31 -10.83 16.66 -21.80
N LEU A 32 -10.04 15.59 -21.79
CA LEU A 32 -9.11 15.26 -22.86
C LEU A 32 -9.66 14.17 -23.79
N GLY A 33 -10.70 13.44 -23.40
CA GLY A 33 -11.30 12.37 -24.20
C GLY A 33 -10.30 11.26 -24.50
N ILE A 34 -9.50 10.87 -23.50
CA ILE A 34 -8.37 9.93 -23.66
C ILE A 34 -8.87 8.60 -24.24
N SER A 35 -10.06 8.15 -23.83
CA SER A 35 -10.69 6.94 -24.36
C SER A 35 -10.93 6.94 -25.87
N ASN A 36 -11.05 8.12 -26.48
CA ASN A 36 -11.38 8.31 -27.89
C ASN A 36 -10.14 8.52 -28.77
N ILE A 37 -8.95 8.62 -28.17
CA ILE A 37 -7.70 8.79 -28.91
C ILE A 37 -7.38 7.47 -29.63
N PRO A 38 -7.23 7.49 -30.97
CA PRO A 38 -6.90 6.28 -31.73
C PRO A 38 -5.61 5.63 -31.24
N GLY A 39 -5.67 4.33 -30.96
CA GLY A 39 -4.51 3.54 -30.48
C GLY A 39 -4.31 3.55 -28.97
N VAL A 40 -5.01 4.39 -28.20
CA VAL A 40 -4.98 4.33 -26.74
C VAL A 40 -5.89 3.20 -26.26
N THR A 41 -5.28 2.23 -25.56
CA THR A 41 -6.00 1.10 -24.95
C THR A 41 -5.63 0.99 -23.48
N PRO A 42 -6.50 0.41 -22.62
CA PRO A 42 -6.17 0.15 -21.22
C PRO A 42 -4.84 -0.60 -21.07
N ASN A 43 -4.64 -1.67 -21.84
CA ASN A 43 -3.39 -2.46 -21.80
C ASN A 43 -2.14 -1.64 -22.17
N LEU A 44 -2.26 -0.67 -23.10
CA LEU A 44 -1.15 0.22 -23.44
C LEU A 44 -0.80 1.14 -22.26
N ILE A 45 -1.82 1.66 -21.57
CA ILE A 45 -1.64 2.45 -20.35
C ILE A 45 -1.01 1.58 -19.26
N SER A 46 -1.47 0.33 -19.10
CA SER A 46 -0.88 -0.63 -18.16
C SER A 46 0.61 -0.89 -18.42
N GLY A 47 0.98 -1.09 -19.68
CA GLY A 47 2.39 -1.20 -20.08
C GLY A 47 3.21 0.07 -19.82
N THR A 48 2.61 1.24 -20.01
CA THR A 48 3.26 2.54 -19.76
C THR A 48 3.53 2.76 -18.29
N HIS A 49 2.57 2.42 -17.42
CA HIS A 49 2.77 2.58 -15.98
C HIS A 49 3.80 1.60 -15.42
N LEU A 50 3.90 0.39 -15.95
CA LEU A 50 5.01 -0.53 -15.65
C LEU A 50 6.38 0.06 -16.05
N PHE A 51 6.48 0.68 -17.23
CA PHE A 51 7.70 1.37 -17.64
C PHE A 51 8.08 2.49 -16.67
N CYS A 52 7.11 3.31 -16.26
CA CYS A 52 7.31 4.33 -15.22
C CYS A 52 7.81 3.72 -13.90
N ALA A 53 7.28 2.56 -13.49
CA ALA A 53 7.74 1.86 -12.29
C ALA A 53 9.21 1.45 -12.37
N ILE A 54 9.69 0.97 -13.53
CA ILE A 54 11.09 0.59 -13.76
C ILE A 54 12.02 1.80 -13.61
N VAL A 55 11.67 2.92 -14.27
CA VAL A 55 12.47 4.16 -14.21
C VAL A 55 12.46 4.75 -12.79
N ALA A 56 11.30 4.76 -12.15
CA ALA A 56 11.16 5.20 -10.76
C ALA A 56 12.01 4.37 -9.80
N ALA A 57 11.94 3.04 -9.89
CA ALA A 57 12.75 2.12 -9.08
C ALA A 57 14.24 2.38 -9.26
N LYS A 58 14.71 2.59 -10.50
CA LYS A 58 16.10 2.95 -10.76
C LYS A 58 16.50 4.24 -10.07
N CYS A 59 15.68 5.29 -10.15
CA CYS A 59 15.92 6.58 -9.51
C CYS A 59 15.96 6.47 -7.98
N MET A 60 15.08 5.66 -7.38
CA MET A 60 15.02 5.44 -5.93
C MET A 60 16.25 4.72 -5.37
N THR A 61 16.98 3.94 -6.17
CA THR A 61 18.24 3.32 -5.73
C THR A 61 19.43 4.29 -5.68
N SER A 62 19.26 5.54 -6.09
CA SER A 62 20.32 6.55 -6.11
C SER A 62 20.69 7.03 -4.70
N GLY A 63 21.98 7.31 -4.51
CA GLY A 63 22.48 7.94 -3.28
C GLY A 63 22.03 9.39 -3.11
N GLN A 64 21.69 10.08 -4.19
CA GLN A 64 21.24 11.47 -4.16
C GLN A 64 19.76 11.58 -3.81
N LEU A 65 19.43 12.40 -2.80
CA LEU A 65 18.05 12.60 -2.37
C LEU A 65 17.17 13.20 -3.48
N GLY A 66 17.70 14.13 -4.28
CA GLY A 66 16.98 14.70 -5.42
C GLY A 66 16.50 13.65 -6.42
N MET A 67 17.37 12.71 -6.79
CA MET A 67 17.01 11.60 -7.68
C MET A 67 15.98 10.66 -7.06
N ARG A 68 16.06 10.40 -5.75
CA ARG A 68 15.03 9.59 -5.06
C ARG A 68 13.67 10.27 -5.08
N ARG A 69 13.62 11.58 -4.83
CA ARG A 69 12.38 12.37 -4.88
C ARG A 69 11.78 12.43 -6.28
N PHE A 70 12.62 12.55 -7.30
CA PHE A 70 12.18 12.42 -8.69
C PHE A 70 11.60 11.03 -8.98
N GLY A 71 12.25 9.98 -8.46
CA GLY A 71 11.72 8.62 -8.50
C GLY A 71 10.34 8.50 -7.85
N VAL A 72 10.11 9.15 -6.70
CA VAL A 72 8.80 9.21 -6.05
C VAL A 72 7.76 9.88 -6.95
N ALA A 73 8.08 11.01 -7.57
CA ALA A 73 7.16 11.69 -8.49
C ALA A 73 6.81 10.82 -9.72
N LEU A 74 7.79 10.11 -10.28
CA LEU A 74 7.55 9.15 -11.36
C LEU A 74 6.68 7.96 -10.92
N TYR A 75 6.85 7.50 -9.68
CA TYR A 75 6.01 6.42 -9.14
C TYR A 75 4.57 6.89 -8.88
N GLU A 76 4.39 8.15 -8.47
CA GLU A 76 3.03 8.73 -8.34
C GLU A 76 2.37 8.89 -9.71
N LEU A 77 3.13 9.30 -10.74
CA LEU A 77 2.62 9.30 -12.12
C LEU A 77 2.21 7.89 -12.56
N ARG A 78 3.03 6.87 -12.25
CA ARG A 78 2.67 5.46 -12.46
C ARG A 78 1.36 5.11 -11.79
N TYR A 79 1.16 5.56 -10.55
CA TYR A 79 -0.04 5.28 -9.76
C TYR A 79 -1.29 5.96 -10.35
N GLN A 80 -1.14 7.14 -10.94
CA GLN A 80 -2.22 7.80 -11.67
C GLN A 80 -2.56 7.09 -12.98
N LEU A 81 -1.55 6.61 -13.72
CA LEU A 81 -1.75 5.86 -14.95
C LEU A 81 -2.43 4.50 -14.73
N ASP A 82 -2.10 3.82 -13.64
CA ASP A 82 -2.79 2.61 -13.15
C ASP A 82 -4.29 2.90 -12.96
N ILE A 83 -4.67 3.97 -12.25
CA ILE A 83 -6.09 4.34 -12.14
C ILE A 83 -6.73 4.73 -13.49
N LEU A 84 -5.96 5.38 -14.37
CA LEU A 84 -6.43 5.84 -15.67
C LEU A 84 -6.80 4.67 -16.60
N ASP A 85 -6.09 3.54 -16.55
CA ASP A 85 -6.40 2.40 -17.43
C ASP A 85 -7.82 1.86 -17.17
N GLY A 86 -8.22 1.81 -15.90
CA GLY A 86 -9.56 1.43 -15.47
C GLY A 86 -10.61 2.47 -15.85
N VAL A 87 -10.28 3.77 -15.77
CA VAL A 87 -11.16 4.86 -16.21
C VAL A 87 -11.41 4.76 -17.72
N VAL A 88 -10.35 4.59 -18.52
CA VAL A 88 -10.43 4.44 -19.97
C VAL A 88 -11.21 3.18 -20.34
N TYR A 89 -10.96 2.05 -19.67
CA TYR A 89 -11.73 0.83 -19.87
C TYR A 89 -13.23 1.05 -19.61
N ARG A 90 -13.60 1.71 -18.50
CA ARG A 90 -15.00 2.00 -18.18
C ARG A 90 -15.64 2.94 -19.19
N ALA A 91 -14.90 3.92 -19.71
CA ALA A 91 -15.36 4.80 -20.77
C ALA A 91 -15.61 4.04 -22.08
N GLN A 92 -14.65 3.23 -22.54
CA GLN A 92 -14.75 2.44 -23.77
C GLN A 92 -15.83 1.34 -23.68
N ALA A 93 -16.04 0.76 -22.50
CA ALA A 93 -17.05 -0.27 -22.27
C ALA A 93 -18.46 0.28 -21.97
N ASN A 94 -18.67 1.61 -22.01
CA ASN A 94 -19.92 2.27 -21.60
C ASN A 94 -20.38 1.92 -20.16
N LYS A 95 -19.41 1.71 -19.26
CA LYS A 95 -19.60 1.33 -17.84
C LYS A 95 -19.07 2.41 -16.89
N ARG A 96 -19.14 3.69 -17.26
CA ARG A 96 -18.58 4.82 -16.49
C ARG A 96 -18.99 4.84 -15.01
N ASN A 97 -20.20 4.39 -14.68
CA ASN A 97 -20.73 4.37 -13.30
C ASN A 97 -20.58 3.02 -12.56
N SER A 98 -19.97 2.01 -13.17
CA SER A 98 -19.78 0.70 -12.55
C SER A 98 -18.33 0.53 -12.11
N TYR A 99 -18.11 0.45 -10.80
CA TYR A 99 -16.80 0.21 -10.20
C TYR A 99 -16.51 -1.28 -10.00
N ALA A 100 -17.39 -2.15 -10.49
CA ALA A 100 -17.18 -3.58 -10.51
C ALA A 100 -16.02 -3.92 -11.45
N SER A 101 -15.03 -4.65 -10.93
CA SER A 101 -13.90 -5.15 -11.73
C SER A 101 -14.39 -6.15 -12.78
N GLY A 102 -13.90 -6.04 -14.01
CA GLY A 102 -14.09 -7.02 -15.08
C GLY A 102 -13.28 -8.29 -14.85
N PHE A 103 -13.53 -8.96 -13.73
CA PHE A 103 -12.78 -10.11 -13.25
C PHE A 103 -12.75 -11.22 -14.29
N GLY A 104 -11.55 -11.74 -14.58
CA GLY A 104 -11.33 -12.81 -15.58
C GLY A 104 -11.13 -12.32 -17.02
N SER A 105 -11.15 -11.01 -17.29
CA SER A 105 -10.74 -10.48 -18.59
C SER A 105 -9.21 -10.44 -18.75
N ILE A 106 -8.72 -10.50 -20.00
CA ILE A 106 -7.28 -10.36 -20.30
C ILE A 106 -6.76 -9.00 -19.79
N GLY A 107 -7.53 -7.93 -19.96
CA GLY A 107 -7.14 -6.59 -19.47
C GLY A 107 -6.97 -6.56 -17.96
N TYR A 108 -7.90 -7.15 -17.21
CA TYR A 108 -7.79 -7.29 -15.75
C TYR A 108 -6.52 -8.07 -15.33
N LEU A 109 -6.16 -9.12 -16.06
CA LEU A 109 -4.96 -9.90 -15.75
C LEU A 109 -3.68 -9.10 -16.03
N VAL A 110 -3.64 -8.37 -17.15
CA VAL A 110 -2.49 -7.52 -17.52
C VAL A 110 -2.30 -6.43 -16.47
N ASP A 111 -3.37 -5.72 -16.12
CA ASP A 111 -3.39 -4.67 -15.09
C ASP A 111 -2.86 -5.19 -13.75
N ALA A 112 -3.48 -6.25 -13.21
CA ALA A 112 -3.07 -6.87 -11.95
C ALA A 112 -1.61 -7.35 -11.97
N PHE A 113 -1.12 -7.87 -13.10
CA PHE A 113 0.28 -8.25 -13.26
C PHE A 113 1.21 -7.03 -13.22
N THR A 114 0.86 -5.96 -13.93
CA THR A 114 1.65 -4.73 -13.94
C THR A 114 1.69 -4.05 -12.58
N ASP A 115 0.61 -4.08 -11.81
CA ASP A 115 0.55 -3.62 -10.42
C ASP A 115 1.44 -4.41 -9.50
N PHE A 116 1.33 -5.73 -9.56
CA PHE A 116 2.14 -6.63 -8.76
C PHE A 116 3.64 -6.40 -9.04
N CYS A 117 4.03 -6.35 -10.32
CA CYS A 117 5.40 -6.06 -10.69
C CYS A 117 5.86 -4.67 -10.24
N GLY A 118 5.01 -3.64 -10.38
CA GLY A 118 5.29 -2.28 -9.92
C GLY A 118 5.54 -2.20 -8.40
N GLY A 119 4.72 -2.91 -7.61
CA GLY A 119 4.89 -3.01 -6.15
C GLY A 119 6.19 -3.73 -5.76
N ILE A 120 6.52 -4.84 -6.42
CA ILE A 120 7.76 -5.59 -6.17
C ILE A 120 8.99 -4.75 -6.56
N LEU A 121 8.94 -4.02 -7.68
CA LEU A 121 10.03 -3.11 -8.08
C LEU A 121 10.27 -2.01 -7.06
N LEU A 122 9.21 -1.42 -6.48
CA LEU A 122 9.35 -0.44 -5.40
C LEU A 122 10.03 -1.06 -4.18
N ALA A 123 9.54 -2.21 -3.72
CA ALA A 123 10.09 -2.90 -2.55
C ALA A 123 11.56 -3.28 -2.75
N LEU A 124 11.91 -3.80 -3.94
CA LEU A 124 13.28 -4.14 -4.31
C LEU A 124 14.18 -2.90 -4.36
N SER A 125 13.70 -1.79 -4.93
CA SER A 125 14.47 -0.54 -4.98
C SER A 125 14.80 -0.01 -3.58
N CYS A 126 13.83 -0.07 -2.65
CA CYS A 126 14.03 0.29 -1.25
C CYS A 126 15.03 -0.66 -0.56
N ALA A 127 14.94 -1.96 -0.81
CA ALA A 127 15.84 -2.95 -0.23
C ALA A 127 17.28 -2.79 -0.73
N LEU A 128 17.46 -2.53 -2.03
CA LEU A 128 18.76 -2.25 -2.63
C LEU A 128 19.34 -0.93 -2.11
N PHE A 129 18.52 0.11 -1.99
CA PHE A 129 18.93 1.40 -1.43
C PHE A 129 19.45 1.23 0.01
N LEU A 130 18.66 0.61 0.90
CA LEU A 130 19.06 0.41 2.30
C LEU A 130 20.23 -0.58 2.45
N SER A 131 20.41 -1.51 1.51
CA SER A 131 21.56 -2.42 1.52
C SER A 131 22.87 -1.74 1.10
N ARG A 132 22.78 -0.75 0.20
CA ARG A 132 23.92 0.10 -0.22
C ARG A 132 24.22 1.17 0.83
N TYR A 133 23.19 1.74 1.45
CA TYR A 133 23.27 2.80 2.46
C TYR A 133 22.63 2.30 3.77
N PRO A 134 23.32 1.41 4.52
CA PRO A 134 22.75 0.80 5.70
C PRO A 134 22.48 1.82 6.81
N PRO A 135 21.31 1.75 7.46
CA PRO A 135 20.94 2.65 8.54
C PRO A 135 21.83 2.45 9.78
N LEU A 136 22.05 3.52 10.53
CA LEU A 136 22.80 3.49 11.77
C LEU A 136 21.94 2.95 12.93
N LYS A 137 22.50 2.03 13.70
CA LYS A 137 21.96 1.54 14.97
C LYS A 137 22.75 2.15 16.12
N ARG A 138 22.05 2.69 17.12
CA ARG A 138 22.65 3.03 18.40
C ARG A 138 22.93 1.75 19.19
N VAL A 139 24.19 1.54 19.56
CA VAL A 139 24.65 0.43 20.38
C VAL A 139 25.25 1.02 21.64
N LYS A 140 24.72 0.63 22.79
CA LYS A 140 25.34 0.91 24.09
C LYS A 140 26.51 -0.05 24.27
N THR A 141 27.72 0.48 24.35
CA THR A 141 28.89 -0.32 24.72
C THR A 141 29.25 0.05 26.15
N ARG A 142 29.23 -0.94 27.06
CA ARG A 142 29.88 -0.79 28.35
C ARG A 142 31.39 -0.87 28.12
N ILE A 143 32.10 0.21 28.44
CA ILE A 143 33.56 0.17 28.53
C ILE A 143 33.87 -0.61 29.81
N TYR A 144 34.17 -1.90 29.68
CA TYR A 144 34.87 -2.59 30.75
C TYR A 144 36.30 -2.04 30.73
N GLY A 145 36.67 -1.27 31.75
CA GLY A 145 38.05 -0.85 31.91
C GLY A 145 38.91 -2.10 32.02
N ASP A 146 39.91 -2.25 31.15
CA ASP A 146 40.99 -3.21 31.34
C ASP A 146 41.74 -2.83 32.63
N GLN A 147 41.24 -3.31 33.76
CA GLN A 147 42.07 -3.53 34.92
C GLN A 147 42.68 -4.90 34.75
N GLU A 148 43.94 -4.95 34.28
CA GLU A 148 45.04 -5.72 34.89
C GLU A 148 46.35 -5.47 34.10
N LEU A 149 46.81 -4.22 34.11
CA LEU A 149 48.23 -3.88 34.06
C LEU A 149 48.43 -2.51 34.73
N GLY A 150 48.41 -2.49 36.06
CA GLY A 150 48.71 -1.27 36.80
C GLY A 150 48.08 -1.19 38.18
N ARG A 151 48.81 -1.72 39.15
CA ARG A 151 48.64 -1.49 40.58
C ARG A 151 48.50 0.02 40.87
N LYS A 152 47.50 0.36 41.70
CA LYS A 152 47.28 1.66 42.40
C LYS A 152 46.53 2.76 41.61
N SER A 153 45.23 2.85 41.84
CA SER A 153 44.56 4.05 42.40
C SER A 153 43.05 3.84 42.41
N SER A 154 42.51 3.61 43.59
CA SER A 154 41.09 3.83 43.88
C SER A 154 40.82 5.33 43.86
N LEU A 155 40.04 5.81 42.90
CA LEU A 155 39.18 7.01 42.98
C LEU A 155 38.33 7.12 41.70
N MET A 156 37.02 7.03 41.88
CA MET A 156 35.94 7.45 40.97
C MET A 156 36.26 7.50 39.46
N TYR A 157 35.94 6.43 38.74
CA TYR A 157 35.62 6.54 37.31
C TYR A 157 34.18 6.08 37.12
N GLY A 158 33.30 7.04 36.84
CA GLY A 158 31.91 6.78 36.52
C GLY A 158 31.82 5.84 35.33
N GLU A 159 30.87 4.89 35.38
CA GLU A 159 30.46 4.08 34.25
C GLU A 159 29.95 5.00 33.14
N GLY A 160 30.83 5.45 32.25
CA GLY A 160 30.46 6.18 31.06
C GLY A 160 29.86 5.22 30.04
N GLU A 161 28.53 5.13 29.98
CA GLU A 161 27.85 4.55 28.82
C GLU A 161 28.16 5.43 27.60
N VAL A 162 29.02 4.95 26.70
CA VAL A 162 29.28 5.63 25.42
C VAL A 162 28.36 5.02 24.37
N ASP A 163 27.43 5.84 23.86
CA ASP A 163 26.61 5.50 22.71
C ASP A 163 27.49 5.46 21.44
N LYS A 164 27.64 4.29 20.82
CA LYS A 164 28.29 4.14 19.50
C LYS A 164 27.23 3.89 18.43
N PHE A 165 27.41 4.50 17.26
CA PHE A 165 26.57 4.23 16.09
C PHE A 165 27.25 3.21 15.19
N VAL A 166 26.59 2.08 14.94
CA VAL A 166 27.09 1.00 14.08
C VAL A 166 26.10 0.77 12.94
N HIS A 167 26.58 0.66 11.71
CA HIS A 167 25.73 0.32 10.57
C HIS A 167 25.08 -1.06 10.78
N LEU A 168 23.79 -1.16 10.43
CA LEU A 168 23.14 -2.46 10.39
C LEU A 168 23.81 -3.39 9.38
N SER A 169 23.85 -4.68 9.72
CA SER A 169 24.22 -5.71 8.75
C SER A 169 23.25 -5.73 7.58
N ARG A 170 23.78 -5.86 6.36
CA ARG A 170 22.99 -6.01 5.12
C ARG A 170 21.98 -7.16 5.23
N ARG A 171 22.35 -8.27 5.89
CA ARG A 171 21.45 -9.40 6.11
C ARG A 171 20.22 -8.99 6.91
N THR A 172 20.40 -8.19 7.97
CA THR A 172 19.29 -7.70 8.79
C THR A 172 18.37 -6.76 8.01
N VAL A 173 18.94 -5.87 7.19
CA VAL A 173 18.17 -4.99 6.30
C VAL A 173 17.34 -5.82 5.32
N MET A 174 17.94 -6.79 4.64
CA MET A 174 17.26 -7.65 3.67
C MET A 174 16.13 -8.46 4.31
N VAL A 175 16.33 -9.02 5.50
CA VAL A 175 15.28 -9.75 6.23
C VAL A 175 14.11 -8.82 6.58
N LYS A 176 14.39 -7.62 7.12
CA LYS A 176 13.33 -6.66 7.46
C LYS A 176 12.56 -6.16 6.24
N MET A 177 13.24 -5.96 5.12
CA MET A 177 12.60 -5.60 3.86
C MET A 177 11.76 -6.74 3.30
N PHE A 178 12.26 -7.98 3.36
CA PHE A 178 11.49 -9.16 2.98
C PHE A 178 10.18 -9.28 3.79
N LEU A 179 10.25 -9.08 5.11
CA LEU A 179 9.06 -9.08 5.97
C LEU A 179 8.06 -7.97 5.61
N VAL A 180 8.55 -6.77 5.27
CA VAL A 180 7.69 -5.68 4.77
C VAL A 180 7.04 -6.04 3.44
N THR A 181 7.79 -6.58 2.49
CA THR A 181 7.25 -7.00 1.19
C THR A 181 6.17 -8.08 1.39
N LEU A 182 6.45 -9.09 2.22
CA LEU A 182 5.49 -10.14 2.54
C LEU A 182 4.21 -9.56 3.17
N GLN A 183 4.36 -8.60 4.07
CA GLN A 183 3.23 -7.92 4.69
C GLN A 183 2.39 -7.13 3.67
N ILE A 184 3.00 -6.45 2.69
CA ILE A 184 2.28 -5.73 1.62
C ILE A 184 1.51 -6.71 0.73
N VAL A 185 2.14 -7.83 0.33
CA VAL A 185 1.46 -8.89 -0.45
C VAL A 185 0.28 -9.45 0.33
N LEU A 186 0.44 -9.73 1.62
CA LEU A 186 -0.64 -10.22 2.48
C LEU A 186 -1.76 -9.19 2.64
N ARG A 187 -1.44 -7.89 2.75
CA ARG A 187 -2.43 -6.80 2.77
C ARG A 187 -3.27 -6.80 1.50
N SER A 188 -2.64 -6.94 0.34
CA SER A 188 -3.33 -7.01 -0.95
C SER A 188 -4.27 -8.21 -1.01
N ALA A 189 -3.79 -9.40 -0.63
CA ALA A 189 -4.59 -10.62 -0.64
C ALA A 189 -5.79 -10.56 0.32
N LEU A 190 -5.58 -10.07 1.54
CA LEU A 190 -6.66 -9.93 2.53
C LEU A 190 -7.66 -8.86 2.11
N TRP A 191 -7.20 -7.72 1.61
CA TRP A 191 -8.09 -6.66 1.13
C TRP A 191 -8.97 -7.17 -0.03
N ASP A 192 -8.40 -7.89 -0.99
CA ASP A 192 -9.16 -8.48 -2.11
C ASP A 192 -10.16 -9.54 -1.61
N TYR A 193 -9.76 -10.39 -0.65
CA TYR A 193 -10.66 -11.34 0.00
C TYR A 193 -11.87 -10.63 0.63
N PHE A 194 -11.65 -9.64 1.50
CA PHE A 194 -12.76 -8.95 2.16
C PHE A 194 -13.58 -8.12 1.18
N LEU A 195 -12.95 -7.45 0.22
CA LEU A 195 -13.65 -6.70 -0.83
C LEU A 195 -14.64 -7.61 -1.57
N ARG A 196 -14.21 -8.78 -2.04
CA ARG A 196 -15.09 -9.73 -2.74
C ARG A 196 -16.26 -10.16 -1.88
N ASN A 197 -15.98 -10.57 -0.64
CA ASN A 197 -17.02 -11.05 0.26
C ASN A 197 -18.05 -9.97 0.58
N TYR A 198 -17.62 -8.72 0.81
CA TYR A 198 -18.55 -7.60 0.99
C TYR A 198 -19.29 -7.28 -0.30
N HIS A 199 -18.61 -7.26 -1.46
CA HIS A 199 -19.21 -6.96 -2.75
C HIS A 199 -20.32 -7.97 -3.12
N ASP A 200 -20.04 -9.26 -2.98
CA ASP A 200 -21.02 -10.31 -3.24
C ASP A 200 -22.21 -10.26 -2.26
N LEU A 201 -21.99 -9.80 -1.02
CA LEU A 201 -23.02 -9.77 0.02
C LEU A 201 -23.90 -8.52 0.00
N LEU A 202 -23.31 -7.35 -0.27
CA LEU A 202 -23.96 -6.05 -0.09
C LEU A 202 -24.21 -5.28 -1.39
N GLU A 203 -23.49 -5.56 -2.48
CA GLU A 203 -23.61 -4.82 -3.74
C GLU A 203 -24.18 -5.70 -4.88
N ARG A 204 -23.90 -7.01 -4.86
CA ARG A 204 -24.46 -7.96 -5.83
C ARG A 204 -25.91 -8.29 -5.45
N ARG A 205 -26.81 -8.18 -6.44
CA ARG A 205 -28.22 -8.54 -6.28
C ARG A 205 -28.35 -10.03 -5.96
N ASN A 206 -28.80 -10.34 -4.75
CA ASN A 206 -29.13 -11.70 -4.34
C ASN A 206 -30.66 -11.84 -4.20
N PRO A 207 -31.33 -12.75 -4.92
CA PRO A 207 -32.77 -12.98 -4.77
C PRO A 207 -33.21 -13.35 -3.35
N GLN A 208 -32.29 -13.88 -2.53
CA GLN A 208 -32.53 -14.33 -1.16
C GLN A 208 -32.45 -13.18 -0.14
N ILE A 209 -31.79 -12.07 -0.47
CA ILE A 209 -31.59 -10.94 0.43
C ILE A 209 -32.41 -9.75 -0.09
N PRO A 210 -33.39 -9.25 0.68
CA PRO A 210 -34.10 -8.04 0.32
C PRO A 210 -33.15 -6.85 0.17
N GLN A 211 -33.30 -6.08 -0.93
CA GLN A 211 -32.39 -4.96 -1.24
C GLN A 211 -32.35 -3.90 -0.12
N PHE A 212 -33.47 -3.65 0.56
CA PHE A 212 -33.52 -2.68 1.65
C PHE A 212 -32.60 -3.06 2.83
N MET A 213 -32.43 -4.36 3.10
CA MET A 213 -31.53 -4.84 4.15
C MET A 213 -30.06 -4.66 3.76
N GLN A 214 -29.73 -4.87 2.47
CA GLN A 214 -28.38 -4.61 1.96
C GLN A 214 -28.03 -3.12 2.09
N GLU A 215 -28.98 -2.23 1.74
CA GLU A 215 -28.81 -0.79 1.89
C GLU A 215 -28.70 -0.36 3.36
N GLU A 216 -29.51 -0.93 4.25
CA GLU A 216 -29.45 -0.68 5.70
C GLU A 216 -28.09 -1.08 6.30
N VAL A 217 -27.61 -2.29 5.99
CA VAL A 217 -26.29 -2.74 6.46
C VAL A 217 -25.16 -1.88 5.90
N LEU A 218 -25.24 -1.48 4.63
CA LEU A 218 -24.25 -0.55 4.06
C LEU A 218 -24.17 0.76 4.84
N ASP A 219 -25.27 1.22 5.43
CA ASP A 219 -25.31 2.46 6.20
C ASP A 219 -24.99 2.27 7.70
N TYR A 220 -24.72 1.04 8.15
CA TYR A 220 -24.27 0.78 9.50
C TYR A 220 -22.91 1.42 9.81
N ARG A 221 -22.80 1.97 11.02
CA ARG A 221 -21.56 2.57 11.53
C ARG A 221 -20.43 1.55 11.61
N SER A 222 -20.74 0.30 11.96
CA SER A 222 -19.78 -0.81 12.00
C SER A 222 -19.22 -1.09 10.60
N THR A 223 -20.07 -1.17 9.59
CA THR A 223 -19.67 -1.38 8.19
C THR A 223 -18.78 -0.25 7.69
N TRP A 224 -19.16 1.00 7.97
CA TRP A 224 -18.32 2.16 7.64
C TRP A 224 -16.96 2.11 8.33
N LEU A 225 -16.91 1.78 9.63
CA LEU A 225 -15.68 1.68 10.41
C LEU A 225 -14.73 0.62 9.84
N VAL A 226 -15.25 -0.56 9.49
CA VAL A 226 -14.45 -1.65 8.89
C VAL A 226 -13.88 -1.22 7.53
N MET A 227 -14.71 -0.63 6.66
CA MET A 227 -14.26 -0.13 5.36
C MET A 227 -13.20 0.96 5.52
N TRP A 228 -13.37 1.86 6.51
CA TRP A 228 -12.41 2.91 6.82
C TRP A 228 -11.06 2.35 7.31
N PHE A 229 -11.06 1.30 8.15
CA PHE A 229 -9.81 0.64 8.51
C PHE A 229 -9.08 0.07 7.30
N TRP A 230 -9.80 -0.48 6.33
CA TRP A 230 -9.19 -0.94 5.08
C TRP A 230 -8.62 0.20 4.24
N LYS A 231 -9.22 1.40 4.24
CA LYS A 231 -8.63 2.58 3.56
C LYS A 231 -7.23 2.91 4.06
N LEU A 232 -6.94 2.69 5.35
CA LEU A 232 -5.63 2.94 5.94
C LEU A 232 -4.68 1.74 5.85
N SER A 233 -5.24 0.53 5.75
CA SER A 233 -4.51 -0.73 5.89
C SER A 233 -4.21 -1.43 4.57
N SER A 234 -4.80 -0.96 3.47
CA SER A 234 -4.62 -1.52 2.14
C SER A 234 -3.14 -1.54 1.72
N ALA A 235 -2.83 -2.40 0.75
CA ALA A 235 -1.51 -2.43 0.15
C ALA A 235 -1.17 -1.08 -0.49
N ASP A 236 -2.13 -0.47 -1.19
CA ASP A 236 -2.04 0.87 -1.77
C ASP A 236 -1.63 1.94 -0.77
N ALA A 237 -2.32 2.01 0.38
CA ALA A 237 -1.97 2.95 1.44
C ALA A 237 -0.54 2.70 1.94
N ALA A 238 -0.14 1.44 2.11
CA ALA A 238 1.21 1.09 2.53
C ALA A 238 2.29 1.53 1.51
N LEU A 239 2.01 1.38 0.21
CA LEU A 239 2.89 1.85 -0.86
C LEU A 239 2.98 3.38 -0.86
N GLN A 240 1.86 4.08 -0.73
CA GLN A 240 1.80 5.54 -0.62
C GLN A 240 2.61 6.07 0.57
N PHE A 241 2.46 5.48 1.77
CA PHE A 241 3.28 5.83 2.92
C PHE A 241 4.76 5.50 2.71
N THR A 242 5.08 4.45 1.94
CA THR A 242 6.47 4.12 1.56
C THR A 242 7.06 5.21 0.68
N LEU A 243 6.31 5.72 -0.31
CA LEU A 243 6.72 6.85 -1.14
C LEU A 243 6.98 8.11 -0.32
N LEU A 244 6.08 8.44 0.61
CA LEU A 244 6.28 9.55 1.55
C LEU A 244 7.55 9.36 2.40
N ALA A 245 7.78 8.15 2.88
CA ALA A 245 8.98 7.83 3.66
C ALA A 245 10.27 8.01 2.82
N VAL A 246 10.24 7.70 1.52
CA VAL A 246 11.36 7.99 0.60
C VAL A 246 11.51 9.49 0.37
N LEU A 247 10.41 10.20 0.14
CA LEU A 247 10.38 11.65 -0.14
C LEU A 247 11.02 12.47 1.01
N PHE A 248 10.71 12.10 2.25
CA PHE A 248 11.19 12.76 3.47
C PHE A 248 12.47 12.14 4.07
N ASP A 249 13.09 11.18 3.38
CA ASP A 249 14.30 10.48 3.85
C ASP A 249 14.11 9.77 5.22
N LYS A 250 12.89 9.25 5.44
CA LYS A 250 12.48 8.50 6.65
C LYS A 250 12.19 7.02 6.36
N LEU A 251 12.66 6.50 5.23
CA LEU A 251 12.42 5.12 4.78
C LEU A 251 12.73 4.08 5.86
N TRP A 252 13.85 4.21 6.57
CA TRP A 252 14.21 3.23 7.60
C TRP A 252 13.24 3.21 8.78
N MET A 253 12.80 4.40 9.22
CA MET A 253 11.83 4.53 10.31
C MET A 253 10.48 3.90 9.93
N TRP A 254 10.06 4.11 8.69
CA TRP A 254 8.88 3.47 8.13
C TRP A 254 9.00 1.93 8.10
N VAL A 255 10.14 1.40 7.64
CA VAL A 255 10.41 -0.05 7.64
C VAL A 255 10.39 -0.61 9.06
N GLN A 256 10.95 0.11 10.03
CA GLN A 256 10.87 -0.29 11.44
C GLN A 256 9.42 -0.32 11.93
N LEU A 257 8.63 0.72 11.64
CA LEU A 257 7.23 0.81 12.04
C LEU A 257 6.42 -0.37 11.49
N LEU A 258 6.58 -0.71 10.20
CA LEU A 258 5.89 -1.85 9.60
C LEU A 258 6.32 -3.19 10.20
N ASN A 259 7.60 -3.36 10.53
CA ASN A 259 8.10 -4.58 11.18
C ASN A 259 7.58 -4.75 12.61
N TYR A 260 7.46 -3.67 13.38
CA TYR A 260 7.06 -3.73 14.80
C TYR A 260 5.54 -3.68 14.99
N ILE A 261 4.86 -2.77 14.31
CA ILE A 261 3.43 -2.50 14.51
C ILE A 261 2.59 -3.00 13.33
N GLY A 262 3.14 -3.01 12.11
CA GLY A 262 2.40 -3.34 10.90
C GLY A 262 1.75 -4.73 10.90
N TRP A 263 2.38 -5.73 11.52
CA TRP A 263 1.82 -7.08 11.64
C TRP A 263 0.63 -7.13 12.60
N ILE A 264 0.78 -6.51 13.77
CA ILE A 264 -0.28 -6.43 14.79
C ILE A 264 -1.48 -5.69 14.21
N GLN A 265 -1.23 -4.56 13.56
CA GLN A 265 -2.24 -3.74 12.91
C GLN A 265 -3.01 -4.53 11.83
N LEU A 266 -2.30 -5.27 10.97
CA LEU A 266 -2.92 -6.10 9.93
C LEU A 266 -3.80 -7.21 10.51
N VAL A 267 -3.32 -7.91 11.53
CA VAL A 267 -4.08 -8.98 12.21
C VAL A 267 -5.36 -8.41 12.84
N ILE A 268 -5.27 -7.28 13.54
CA ILE A 268 -6.44 -6.65 14.17
C ILE A 268 -7.48 -6.29 13.11
N VAL A 269 -7.08 -5.66 12.00
CA VAL A 269 -8.02 -5.29 10.93
C VAL A 269 -8.65 -6.52 10.28
N ALA A 270 -7.88 -7.59 10.05
CA ALA A 270 -8.42 -8.84 9.52
C ALA A 270 -9.42 -9.49 10.49
N LEU A 271 -9.12 -9.53 11.79
CA LEU A 271 -10.02 -10.11 12.80
C LEU A 271 -11.33 -9.31 12.92
N ILE A 272 -11.25 -7.98 13.03
CA ILE A 272 -12.44 -7.12 13.07
C ILE A 272 -13.27 -7.31 11.80
N SER A 273 -12.62 -7.37 10.63
CA SER A 273 -13.30 -7.57 9.35
C SER A 273 -13.98 -8.93 9.27
N GLN A 274 -13.36 -9.98 9.81
CA GLN A 274 -13.93 -11.32 9.83
C GLN A 274 -15.12 -11.41 10.79
N MET A 275 -15.00 -10.86 12.00
CA MET A 275 -16.11 -10.81 12.97
C MET A 275 -17.30 -10.07 12.38
N HIS A 276 -17.06 -8.89 11.81
CA HIS A 276 -18.11 -8.11 11.17
C HIS A 276 -18.74 -8.84 9.97
N LEU A 277 -17.93 -9.52 9.15
CA LEU A 277 -18.46 -10.30 8.02
C LEU A 277 -19.35 -11.46 8.48
N MET A 278 -18.99 -12.13 9.59
CA MET A 278 -19.82 -13.17 10.19
C MET A 278 -21.15 -12.61 10.69
N GLU A 279 -21.13 -11.52 11.44
CA GLU A 279 -22.33 -10.87 11.96
C GLU A 279 -23.27 -10.39 10.84
N VAL A 280 -22.72 -9.79 9.78
CA VAL A 280 -23.53 -9.36 8.63
C VAL A 280 -24.12 -10.55 7.87
N ARG A 281 -23.40 -11.68 7.76
CA ARG A 281 -23.93 -12.90 7.15
C ARG A 281 -25.07 -13.49 7.98
N GLU A 282 -24.90 -13.57 9.29
CA GLU A 282 -25.93 -14.05 10.19
C GLU A 282 -27.18 -13.17 10.09
N TYR A 283 -27.01 -11.85 10.05
CA TYR A 283 -28.12 -10.91 9.90
C TYR A 283 -28.85 -11.02 8.55
N LEU A 284 -28.12 -11.11 7.43
CA LEU A 284 -28.72 -11.09 6.09
C LEU A 284 -29.21 -12.46 5.60
N LEU A 285 -28.56 -13.54 6.04
CA LEU A 285 -28.80 -14.90 5.54
C LEU A 285 -29.31 -15.85 6.63
N GLY A 286 -29.23 -15.49 7.91
CA GLY A 286 -29.58 -16.37 9.02
C GLY A 286 -28.60 -17.54 9.21
N VAL A 287 -27.34 -17.38 8.77
CA VAL A 287 -26.28 -18.41 8.80
C VAL A 287 -25.00 -17.87 9.42
#